data_AF-A0A1H0P3P1-F1
#
_entry.id   AF-A0A1H0P3P1-F1
#
_cell.length_a   1.000
_cell.length_b   1.000
_cell.length_c   1.000
_cell.angle_alpha   90.00
_cell.angle_beta   90.00
_cell.angle_gamma   90.00
#
_symmetry.space_group_name_H-M   'P 1'
#
loop_
_entity.id
_entity.type
_entity.pdbx_description
1 polymer ?
#
loop_
_entity_poly.entity_id
_entity_poly.type
_entity_poly.pdbx_seq_one_letter_code
_entity_poly.pdbx_strand_id
1 'polypeptide(L)'
;MTQGYVSSEVFSLQNNSSDLVNSMAHALKGAVVESYGDVNTLSSSLASSEFKSSIMSGNQKVNLQNALHQEFITGLWRLTVGTPIITMEY
;
A
#
# COMPACT_ATOMS: atom_id res chain seq x y z
N MET A 1 -2.98 5.57 -10.69
CA MET A 1 -3.11 4.34 -9.88
C MET A 1 -2.59 3.18 -10.69
N THR A 2 -1.86 2.27 -10.07
CA THR A 2 -1.40 1.02 -10.67
C THR A 2 -1.67 -0.14 -9.71
N GLN A 3 -1.93 -1.32 -10.24
CA GLN A 3 -2.17 -2.53 -9.46
C GLN A 3 -1.63 -3.77 -10.16
N GLY A 4 -1.30 -4.79 -9.38
CA GLY A 4 -0.84 -6.08 -9.89
C GLY A 4 -0.78 -7.15 -8.82
N TYR A 5 -0.78 -8.41 -9.26
CA TYR A 5 -0.59 -9.53 -8.34
C TYR A 5 0.88 -9.64 -7.94
N VAL A 6 1.10 -9.89 -6.66
CA VAL A 6 2.44 -10.14 -6.11
C VAL A 6 2.83 -11.57 -6.48
N SER A 7 3.99 -11.73 -7.10
CA SER A 7 4.54 -13.06 -7.39
C SER A 7 4.74 -13.86 -6.11
N SER A 8 4.47 -15.15 -6.15
CA SER A 8 4.70 -16.08 -5.04
C SER A 8 6.14 -16.05 -4.52
N GLU A 9 7.12 -15.84 -5.40
CA GLU A 9 8.55 -15.73 -5.06
C GLU A 9 8.83 -14.55 -4.13
N VAL A 10 8.41 -13.34 -4.51
CA VAL A 10 8.54 -12.12 -3.69
C VAL A 10 7.77 -12.25 -2.38
N PHE A 11 6.59 -12.85 -2.40
CA PHE A 11 5.82 -13.08 -1.19
C PHE A 11 6.52 -14.07 -0.23
N SER A 12 7.15 -15.11 -0.76
CA SER A 12 7.88 -16.12 0.04
C SER A 12 9.17 -15.59 0.65
N LEU A 13 9.75 -14.53 0.05
CA LEU A 13 10.93 -13.84 0.59
C LEU A 13 10.60 -12.90 1.75
N GLN A 14 9.32 -12.55 1.91
CA GLN A 14 8.83 -11.72 3.00
C GLN A 14 8.29 -12.62 4.13
N ASN A 15 8.69 -12.34 5.36
CA ASN A 15 8.26 -13.15 6.51
C ASN A 15 6.76 -12.95 6.82
N ASN A 16 6.19 -11.79 6.44
CA ASN A 16 4.78 -11.48 6.58
C ASN A 16 4.33 -10.40 5.57
N SER A 17 3.02 -10.23 5.42
CA SER A 17 2.40 -9.26 4.51
C SER A 17 2.63 -7.79 4.93
N SER A 18 2.80 -7.50 6.21
CA SER A 18 3.13 -6.15 6.70
C SER A 18 4.53 -5.69 6.30
N ASP A 19 5.50 -6.61 6.25
CA ASP A 19 6.88 -6.33 5.86
C ASP A 19 6.93 -5.93 4.38
N LEU A 20 6.09 -6.54 3.55
CA LEU A 20 5.94 -6.15 2.14
C LEU A 20 5.41 -4.72 2.02
N VAL A 21 4.33 -4.36 2.73
CA VAL A 21 3.77 -3.00 2.70
C VAL A 21 4.78 -1.96 3.18
N ASN A 22 5.53 -2.26 4.24
CA ASN A 22 6.59 -1.39 4.76
C ASN A 22 7.76 -1.26 3.77
N SER A 23 8.19 -2.35 3.14
CA SER A 23 9.25 -2.32 2.13
C SER A 23 8.85 -1.45 0.92
N MET A 24 7.58 -1.50 0.53
CA MET A 24 7.03 -0.64 -0.52
C MET A 24 7.01 0.83 -0.10
N ALA A 25 6.65 1.14 1.14
CA ALA A 25 6.71 2.51 1.65
C ALA A 25 8.14 3.08 1.56
N HIS A 26 9.14 2.29 1.94
CA HIS A 26 10.55 2.65 1.77
C HIS A 26 10.95 2.84 0.30
N ALA A 27 10.56 1.91 -0.58
CA ALA A 27 10.86 1.99 -2.02
C ALA A 27 10.24 3.25 -2.66
N LEU A 28 9.07 3.67 -2.18
CA LEU A 28 8.35 4.87 -2.63
C LEU A 28 8.81 6.14 -1.92
N LYS A 29 9.88 6.06 -1.11
CA LYS A 29 10.42 7.15 -0.27
C LYS A 29 9.33 7.84 0.55
N GLY A 30 8.36 7.08 1.00
CA GLY A 30 7.22 7.54 1.78
C GLY A 30 7.43 7.31 3.27
N ALA A 31 7.16 8.34 4.07
CA ALA A 31 6.93 8.17 5.50
C ALA A 31 5.48 7.72 5.71
N VAL A 32 5.28 6.60 6.40
CA VAL A 32 3.94 6.13 6.79
C VAL A 32 3.33 7.14 7.77
N VAL A 33 2.19 7.71 7.41
CA VAL A 33 1.45 8.64 8.28
C VAL A 33 0.21 7.98 8.89
N GLU A 34 -0.39 7.02 8.19
CA GLU A 34 -1.52 6.22 8.66
C GLU A 34 -1.38 4.80 8.12
N SER A 35 -1.79 3.81 8.91
CA SER A 35 -1.87 2.41 8.48
C SER A 35 -3.21 1.81 8.91
N TYR A 36 -3.74 0.95 8.05
CA TYR A 36 -4.93 0.15 8.28
C TYR A 36 -4.61 -1.31 7.99
N GLY A 37 -5.19 -2.23 8.77
CA GLY A 37 -4.99 -3.66 8.55
C GLY A 37 -6.12 -4.49 9.14
N ASP A 38 -6.58 -5.46 8.34
CA ASP A 38 -7.41 -6.59 8.76
C ASP A 38 -6.79 -7.90 8.26
N VAL A 39 -7.55 -9.01 8.33
CA VAL A 39 -7.05 -10.35 7.96
C VAL A 39 -6.62 -10.43 6.49
N ASN A 40 -7.31 -9.72 5.60
CA ASN A 40 -7.14 -9.86 4.15
C ASN A 40 -6.62 -8.57 3.50
N THR A 41 -6.58 -7.45 4.22
CA THR A 41 -6.23 -6.15 3.67
C THR A 41 -5.24 -5.45 4.57
N LEU A 42 -4.16 -4.93 3.98
CA LEU A 42 -3.22 -4.02 4.62
C LEU A 42 -3.13 -2.76 3.75
N SER A 43 -3.10 -1.58 4.36
CA SER A 43 -2.97 -0.32 3.64
C SER A 43 -2.14 0.68 4.44
N SER A 44 -1.35 1.48 3.74
CA SER A 44 -0.59 2.58 4.32
C SER A 44 -0.75 3.83 3.48
N SER A 45 -1.14 4.92 4.16
CA SER A 45 -1.10 6.27 3.61
C SER A 45 0.27 6.87 3.91
N LEU A 46 0.90 7.45 2.90
CA LEU A 46 2.27 7.95 2.96
C LEU A 46 2.36 9.44 2.64
N ALA A 47 3.33 10.09 3.29
CA ALA A 47 3.91 11.34 2.87
C ALA A 47 5.27 11.06 2.20
N SER A 48 5.31 11.08 0.87
CA SER A 48 6.52 10.87 0.07
C SER A 48 7.07 12.19 -0.48
N SER A 49 8.39 12.34 -0.50
CA SER A 49 9.04 13.51 -1.09
C SER A 49 9.01 13.51 -2.63
N GLU A 50 8.70 12.38 -3.26
CA GLU A 50 8.76 12.20 -4.72
C GLU A 50 7.47 12.67 -5.44
N PHE A 51 6.37 12.85 -4.70
CA PHE A 51 5.06 13.19 -5.27
C PHE A 51 4.56 14.57 -4.82
N LYS A 52 4.21 15.44 -5.77
CA LYS A 52 3.82 16.83 -5.49
C LYS A 52 2.35 16.98 -5.08
N SER A 53 1.45 16.26 -5.76
CA SER A 53 0.00 16.36 -5.51
C SER A 53 -0.37 15.65 -4.21
N SER A 54 -1.17 16.27 -3.37
CA SER A 54 -1.50 15.77 -2.03
C SER A 54 -2.89 16.17 -1.59
N ILE A 55 -3.44 15.41 -0.66
CA ILE A 55 -4.64 15.74 0.11
C ILE A 55 -4.29 15.88 1.60
N MET A 56 -5.22 16.45 2.36
CA MET A 56 -5.19 16.41 3.82
C MET A 56 -6.05 15.25 4.31
N SER A 57 -5.46 14.35 5.09
CA SER A 57 -6.16 13.35 5.89
C SER A 57 -6.07 13.76 7.35
N GLY A 58 -7.16 14.32 7.90
CA GLY A 58 -7.13 15.04 9.17
C GLY A 58 -6.08 16.17 9.15
N ASN A 59 -5.07 16.07 10.01
CA ASN A 59 -3.95 17.02 10.10
C ASN A 59 -2.70 16.58 9.32
N GLN A 60 -2.75 15.43 8.64
CA GLN A 60 -1.62 14.86 7.92
C GLN A 60 -1.73 15.11 6.41
N LYS A 61 -0.60 15.46 5.78
CA LYS A 61 -0.50 15.53 4.33
C LYS A 61 -0.25 14.12 3.77
N VAL A 62 -1.12 13.66 2.87
CA VAL A 62 -1.01 12.36 2.19
C VAL A 62 -0.87 12.60 0.70
N ASN A 63 0.10 11.96 0.07
CA ASN A 63 0.31 12.05 -1.38
C ASN A 63 0.58 10.71 -2.06
N LEU A 64 0.58 9.62 -1.29
CA LEU A 64 0.61 8.28 -1.82
C LEU A 64 -0.14 7.35 -0.87
N GLN A 65 -0.76 6.32 -1.42
CA GLN A 65 -1.31 5.21 -0.65
C GLN A 65 -0.94 3.91 -1.34
N ASN A 66 -0.51 2.93 -0.57
CA ASN A 66 -0.29 1.57 -1.03
C ASN A 66 -1.14 0.61 -0.20
N ALA A 67 -1.72 -0.38 -0.86
CA ALA A 67 -2.49 -1.41 -0.17
C ALA A 67 -2.24 -2.78 -0.78
N LEU A 68 -2.33 -3.79 0.07
CA LEU A 68 -2.20 -5.18 -0.25
C LEU A 68 -3.49 -5.87 0.15
N HIS A 69 -4.16 -6.51 -0.81
CA HIS A 69 -5.43 -7.20 -0.58
C HIS A 69 -5.33 -8.65 -1.05
N GLN A 70 -5.73 -9.60 -0.21
CA GLN A 70 -5.81 -11.00 -0.56
C GLN A 70 -7.18 -11.29 -1.17
N GLU A 71 -7.18 -11.66 -2.45
CA GLU A 71 -8.40 -12.04 -3.14
C GLU A 71 -8.92 -13.38 -2.59
N PHE A 72 -10.20 -13.41 -2.19
CA PHE A 72 -10.78 -14.57 -1.52
C PHE A 72 -10.84 -15.82 -2.41
N ILE A 73 -11.11 -15.67 -3.70
CA ILE A 73 -11.29 -16.80 -4.62
C ILE A 73 -9.95 -17.46 -4.98
N THR A 74 -8.94 -16.64 -5.28
CA THR A 74 -7.65 -17.12 -5.80
C THR A 74 -6.59 -17.26 -4.69
N GLY A 75 -6.80 -16.61 -3.55
CA GLY A 75 -5.81 -16.47 -2.48
C GLY A 75 -4.64 -15.56 -2.85
N LEU A 76 -4.64 -14.95 -4.03
CA LEU A 76 -3.55 -14.11 -4.53
C LEU A 76 -3.56 -12.74 -3.86
N TRP A 77 -2.37 -12.25 -3.55
CA TRP A 77 -2.18 -10.90 -3.05
C TRP A 77 -2.08 -9.92 -4.20
N ARG A 78 -2.97 -8.93 -4.21
CA ARG A 78 -2.97 -7.81 -5.14
C ARG A 78 -2.41 -6.58 -4.43
N LEU A 79 -1.31 -6.05 -4.97
CA LEU A 79 -0.74 -4.78 -4.55
C LEU A 79 -1.34 -3.67 -5.42
N THR A 80 -1.83 -2.62 -4.78
CA THR A 80 -2.32 -1.41 -5.42
C THR A 80 -1.57 -0.20 -4.88
N VAL A 81 -1.12 0.68 -5.78
CA VAL A 81 -0.45 1.95 -5.44
C VAL A 81 -1.18 3.10 -6.12
N GLY A 82 -1.60 4.07 -5.33
CA GLY A 82 -2.37 5.24 -5.77
C GLY A 82 -1.76 6.55 -5.29
N THR A 83 -1.96 7.61 -6.08
CA THR A 83 -1.58 8.99 -5.73
C THR A 83 -2.76 9.92 -6.04
N PRO A 84 -3.14 10.84 -5.13
CA PRO A 84 -2.66 10.94 -3.76
C PRO A 84 -3.23 9.84 -2.85
N ILE A 85 -4.38 9.25 -3.20
CA ILE A 85 -5.06 8.19 -2.44
C ILE A 85 -5.70 7.16 -3.39
N ILE A 86 -6.05 5.98 -2.88
CA ILE A 86 -6.82 4.97 -3.61
C ILE A 86 -8.32 5.23 -3.36
N THR A 87 -9.09 5.40 -4.44
CA THR A 87 -10.52 5.77 -4.37
C THR A 87 -11.47 4.65 -4.74
N MET A 88 -10.96 3.44 -4.95
CA MET A 88 -11.77 2.25 -5.27
C MET A 88 -11.52 1.20 -4.19
N GLU A 89 -12.60 0.55 -3.77
CA GLU A 89 -12.55 -0.57 -2.82
C GLU A 89 -12.19 -1.89 -3.54
N TYR A 90 -11.76 -2.88 -2.76
CA TYR A 90 -11.13 -4.12 -3.24
C TYR A 90 -12.10 -5.28 -3.45
#